data_AF-A0AAV5WI27-F1
#
_entry.id   AF-A0AAV5WI27-F1
#
_cell.length_a   1.000
_cell.length_b   1.000
_cell.length_c   1.000
_cell.angle_alpha   90.00
_cell.angle_beta   90.00
_cell.angle_gamma   90.00
#
_symmetry.space_group_name_H-M   'P 1'
#
loop_
_entity.id
_entity.type
_entity.pdbx_description
1 polymer ?
#
loop_
_entity_poly.entity_id
_entity_poly.type
_entity_poly.pdbx_seq_one_letter_code
_entity_poly.pdbx_strand_id
1 'polypeptide(L)'
;KDGNGVVRGPLHEDEATSLLKADFFRPDHVFRVVDAAEKEQFSNIADLRSLNGVDTPFAKVKTEEGEKGEEKESIRVYKELVGVLQERNELKIQLSKKSILE
;
A
#
# COMPACT_ATOMS: atom_id res chain seq x y z
N LYS A 1 -3.72 -2.31 13.46
CA LYS A 1 -2.73 -2.36 14.56
C LYS A 1 -3.31 -1.53 15.70
N ASP A 2 -3.55 -2.13 16.86
CA ASP A 2 -4.04 -1.36 18.02
C ASP A 2 -2.92 -0.49 18.62
N GLY A 3 -3.27 0.38 19.57
CA GLY A 3 -2.30 1.26 20.25
C GLY A 3 -1.19 0.53 21.02
N ASN A 4 -1.29 -0.79 21.21
CA ASN A 4 -0.25 -1.63 21.83
C ASN A 4 0.61 -2.34 20.79
N GLY A 5 0.35 -2.09 19.51
CA GLY A 5 1.08 -2.66 18.39
C GLY A 5 0.59 -4.02 17.92
N VAL A 6 -0.54 -4.52 18.45
CA VAL A 6 -1.08 -5.84 18.09
C VAL A 6 -1.92 -5.73 16.82
N VAL A 7 -1.73 -6.66 15.89
CA VAL A 7 -2.56 -6.79 14.69
C VAL A 7 -3.68 -7.79 14.98
N ARG A 8 -4.93 -7.37 14.75
CA ARG A 8 -6.13 -8.21 14.92
C ARG A 8 -6.87 -8.34 13.59
N GLY A 9 -7.48 -9.49 13.34
CA GLY A 9 -8.18 -9.82 12.09
C GLY A 9 -7.77 -11.21 11.55
N PRO A 10 -8.15 -11.55 10.30
CA PRO A 10 -8.90 -10.71 9.34
C PRO A 10 -10.37 -10.54 9.73
N LEU A 11 -10.96 -9.40 9.37
CA LEU A 11 -12.38 -9.10 9.54
C LEU A 11 -13.03 -8.96 8.17
N HIS A 12 -14.30 -9.34 8.05
CA HIS A 12 -15.06 -9.06 6.84
C HIS A 12 -15.37 -7.56 6.73
N GLU A 13 -15.56 -7.04 5.51
CA GLU A 13 -15.82 -5.61 5.26
C GLU A 13 -17.04 -5.09 6.07
N ASP A 14 -18.10 -5.89 6.15
CA ASP A 14 -19.33 -5.54 6.90
C ASP A 14 -19.09 -5.44 8.41
N GLU A 15 -18.25 -6.34 8.94
CA GLU A 15 -17.90 -6.38 10.35
C GLU A 15 -17.01 -5.19 10.73
N ALA A 16 -15.99 -4.91 9.90
CA ALA A 16 -15.14 -3.73 10.06
C ALA A 16 -15.95 -2.43 9.97
N THR A 17 -16.91 -2.34 9.05
CA THR A 17 -17.79 -1.17 8.91
C THR A 17 -18.70 -1.01 10.13
N SER A 18 -19.23 -2.10 10.67
CA SER A 18 -20.06 -2.08 11.88
C SER A 18 -19.27 -1.63 13.11
N LEU A 19 -18.04 -2.12 13.29
CA LEU A 19 -17.15 -1.70 14.36
C LEU A 19 -16.78 -0.21 14.26
N LEU A 20 -16.58 0.29 13.04
CA LEU A 20 -16.33 1.70 12.82
C LEU A 20 -17.53 2.58 13.23
N LYS A 21 -18.75 2.18 12.85
CA LYS A 21 -19.99 2.90 13.23
C LYS A 21 -20.23 2.90 14.74
N ALA A 22 -19.66 1.93 15.45
CA ALA A 22 -19.70 1.84 16.90
C ALA A 22 -18.56 2.62 17.61
N ASP A 23 -17.80 3.44 16.88
CA ASP A 23 -16.62 4.19 17.38
C ASP A 23 -15.57 3.30 18.07
N PHE A 24 -15.47 2.03 17.65
CA PHE A 24 -14.52 1.09 18.24
C PHE A 24 -13.06 1.42 17.89
N PHE A 25 -12.84 2.03 16.72
CA PHE A 25 -11.49 2.35 16.24
C PHE A 25 -11.08 3.75 16.63
N ARG A 26 -9.85 3.88 17.12
CA ARG A 26 -9.23 5.17 17.38
C ARG A 26 -8.78 5.82 16.07
N PRO A 27 -8.69 7.16 16.01
CA PRO A 27 -8.24 7.87 14.81
C PRO A 27 -6.82 7.50 14.34
N ASP A 28 -5.96 7.06 15.26
CA ASP A 28 -4.58 6.65 15.02
C ASP A 28 -4.42 5.18 14.59
N HIS A 29 -5.52 4.42 14.51
CA HIS A 29 -5.45 3.05 14.04
C HIS A 29 -5.07 2.98 12.55
N VAL A 30 -4.07 2.15 12.28
CA VAL A 30 -3.68 1.75 10.93
C VAL A 30 -4.33 0.42 10.60
N PHE A 31 -5.06 0.39 9.49
CA PHE A 31 -5.74 -0.79 8.96
C PHE A 31 -4.87 -1.42 7.88
N ARG A 32 -4.78 -2.74 7.91
CA ARG A 32 -4.18 -3.53 6.83
C ARG A 32 -5.32 -4.12 6.02
N VAL A 33 -5.52 -3.62 4.82
CA VAL A 33 -6.52 -4.10 3.87
C VAL A 33 -5.83 -5.08 2.94
N VAL A 34 -6.40 -6.28 2.79
CA VAL A 34 -5.91 -7.30 1.85
C VAL A 34 -6.95 -7.44 0.76
N ASP A 35 -6.56 -7.20 -0.48
CA ASP A 35 -7.46 -7.33 -1.63
C ASP A 35 -7.60 -8.80 -2.08
N ALA A 36 -8.42 -9.04 -3.11
CA ALA A 36 -8.62 -10.39 -3.66
C ALA A 36 -7.39 -10.93 -4.43
N ALA A 37 -6.43 -10.07 -4.75
CA ALA A 37 -5.17 -10.42 -5.38
C ALA A 37 -4.03 -10.58 -4.35
N GLU A 38 -4.38 -10.68 -3.05
CA GLU A 38 -3.46 -10.78 -1.91
C GLU A 38 -2.50 -9.59 -1.76
N LYS A 39 -2.79 -8.45 -2.39
CA LYS A 39 -2.03 -7.23 -2.14
C LYS A 39 -2.44 -6.63 -0.81
N GLU A 40 -1.45 -6.24 -0.03
CA GLU A 40 -1.65 -5.59 1.26
C GLU A 40 -1.47 -4.08 1.14
N GLN A 41 -2.43 -3.32 1.64
CA GLN A 41 -2.35 -1.87 1.79
C GLN A 41 -2.51 -1.48 3.27
N PHE A 42 -1.69 -0.54 3.73
CA PHE A 42 -1.79 0.04 5.06
C PHE A 42 -2.34 1.46 4.96
N SER A 43 -3.52 1.70 5.53
CA SER A 43 -4.20 3.00 5.46
C SER A 43 -4.79 3.38 6.81
N ASN A 44 -4.90 4.68 7.07
CA ASN A 44 -5.69 5.17 8.20
C ASN A 44 -7.17 5.31 7.78
N ILE A 45 -8.06 5.58 8.74
CA ILE A 45 -9.50 5.67 8.43
C ILE A 45 -9.88 6.88 7.57
N ALA A 46 -9.13 7.99 7.68
CA ALA A 46 -9.38 9.18 6.87
C ALA A 46 -9.09 8.92 5.39
N ASP A 47 -7.97 8.24 5.10
CA ASP A 47 -7.58 7.84 3.76
C ASP A 47 -8.61 6.87 3.17
N LEU A 48 -9.04 5.88 3.96
CA LEU A 48 -10.06 4.91 3.56
C LEU A 48 -11.40 5.57 3.24
N ARG A 49 -11.82 6.57 4.04
CA ARG A 49 -13.03 7.35 3.76
C ARG A 49 -12.90 8.21 2.50
N SER A 50 -11.71 8.75 2.24
CA SER A 50 -11.44 9.52 1.03
C SER A 50 -11.45 8.64 -0.23
N LEU A 51 -11.02 7.38 -0.11
CA LEU A 51 -10.94 6.41 -1.21
C LEU A 51 -12.29 5.75 -1.49
N ASN A 52 -12.99 5.28 -0.45
CA ASN A 52 -14.13 4.37 -0.56
C ASN A 52 -15.47 5.00 -0.14
N GLY A 53 -15.44 6.26 0.34
CA GLY A 53 -16.60 6.96 0.86
C GLY A 53 -16.76 6.84 2.39
N VAL A 54 -17.56 7.75 2.94
CA VAL A 54 -17.75 7.88 4.40
C VAL A 54 -18.52 6.70 5.00
N ASP A 55 -19.50 6.16 4.26
CA ASP A 55 -20.41 5.11 4.73
C ASP A 55 -19.82 3.70 4.62
N THR A 56 -18.89 3.49 3.68
CA THR A 56 -18.28 2.18 3.37
C THR A 56 -16.76 2.29 3.18
N PRO A 57 -16.01 2.75 4.18
CA PRO A 57 -14.56 3.01 4.05
C PRO A 57 -13.72 1.76 3.79
N PHE A 58 -14.24 0.56 4.07
CA PHE A 58 -13.55 -0.71 3.80
C PHE A 58 -14.00 -1.39 2.50
N ALA A 59 -14.97 -0.82 1.78
CA ALA A 59 -15.44 -1.40 0.53
C ALA A 59 -14.36 -1.31 -0.56
N LYS A 60 -14.30 -2.29 -1.46
CA LYS A 60 -13.45 -2.21 -2.65
C LYS A 60 -13.84 -1.00 -3.50
N VAL A 61 -12.85 -0.18 -3.89
CA VAL A 61 -13.00 0.83 -4.94
C VAL A 61 -13.49 0.13 -6.21
N LYS A 62 -14.77 0.31 -6.58
CA LYS A 62 -15.31 -0.09 -7.89
C LYS A 62 -15.40 1.12 -8.81
N THR A 63 -14.32 1.88 -8.94
CA THR A 63 -14.28 3.02 -9.87
C THR A 63 -13.08 2.91 -10.79
N GLU A 64 -13.32 3.09 -12.09
CA GLU A 64 -12.33 3.09 -13.17
C GLU A 64 -11.16 4.08 -12.93
N GLU A 65 -11.35 5.07 -12.05
CA GLU A 65 -10.33 6.03 -11.63
C GLU A 65 -9.32 5.44 -10.64
N GLY A 66 -9.73 4.49 -9.79
CA GLY A 66 -8.82 3.74 -8.92
C GLY A 66 -7.89 2.84 -9.73
N GLU A 67 -8.43 2.13 -10.71
CA GLU A 67 -7.66 1.28 -11.63
C GLU A 67 -6.66 2.10 -12.47
N LYS A 68 -7.06 3.28 -12.97
CA LYS A 68 -6.16 4.19 -13.69
C LYS A 68 -5.09 4.82 -12.80
N GLY A 69 -5.39 5.06 -11.52
CA GLY A 69 -4.43 5.54 -10.53
C GLY A 69 -3.35 4.49 -10.24
N GLU A 70 -3.78 3.24 -10.06
CA GLU A 70 -2.89 2.09 -9.85
C GLU A 70 -2.00 1.81 -11.08
N GLU A 71 -2.55 1.91 -12.29
CA GLU A 71 -1.77 1.71 -13.51
C GLU A 71 -0.68 2.78 -13.68
N LYS A 72 -1.00 4.06 -13.43
CA LYS A 72 -0.02 5.15 -13.47
C LYS A 72 1.09 4.97 -12.44
N GLU A 73 0.73 4.56 -11.23
CA GLU A 73 1.69 4.34 -10.15
C GLU A 73 2.58 3.12 -10.43
N SER A 74 2.00 2.03 -10.95
CA SER A 74 2.76 0.85 -11.38
C SER A 74 3.77 1.19 -12.48
N ILE A 75 3.39 2.02 -13.45
CA ILE A 75 4.30 2.50 -14.51
C ILE A 75 5.42 3.37 -13.93
N ARG A 76 5.12 4.24 -12.96
CA ARG A 76 6.12 5.07 -12.27
C ARG A 76 7.15 4.20 -11.55
N VAL A 77 6.68 3.25 -10.74
CA VAL A 77 7.54 2.33 -9.97
C VAL A 77 8.40 1.48 -10.89
N TYR A 78 7.87 0.99 -12.02
CA TYR A 78 8.67 0.23 -12.99
C TYR A 78 9.80 1.07 -13.59
N LYS A 79 9.54 2.34 -13.93
CA LYS A 79 10.58 3.25 -14.44
C LYS A 79 11.67 3.53 -13.40
N GLU A 80 11.28 3.75 -12.15
CA GLU A 80 12.23 3.93 -11.04
C GLU A 80 13.09 2.68 -10.84
N LEU A 81 12.47 1.49 -10.87
CA LEU A 81 13.20 0.23 -10.74
C LEU A 81 14.21 0.03 -11.87
N VAL A 82 13.84 0.36 -13.11
CA VAL A 82 14.77 0.29 -14.25
C VAL A 82 15.95 1.25 -14.06
N GLY A 83 15.71 2.47 -13.60
CA GLY A 83 16.77 3.44 -13.30
C GLY A 83 17.76 2.93 -12.24
N VAL A 84 17.24 2.43 -11.13
CA VAL A 84 18.05 1.82 -10.04
C VAL A 84 18.87 0.63 -10.55
N LEU A 85 18.29 -0.22 -11.40
CA LEU A 85 18.99 -1.37 -11.97
C LEU A 85 20.11 -0.96 -12.93
N GLN A 86 19.92 0.12 -13.69
CA GLN A 86 20.94 0.69 -14.57
C GLN A 86 22.11 1.27 -13.75
N GLU A 87 21.82 2.12 -12.76
CA GLU A 87 22.85 2.67 -11.86
C GLU A 87 23.65 1.57 -11.17
N ARG A 88 22.98 0.54 -10.66
CA ARG A 88 23.63 -0.63 -10.06
C ARG A 88 24.54 -1.35 -11.07
N ASN A 89 24.15 -1.41 -12.34
CA ASN A 89 24.96 -2.06 -13.37
C ASN A 89 26.20 -1.24 -13.70
N GLU A 90 26.06 0.08 -13.81
CA GLU A 90 27.19 1.00 -14.03
C GLU A 90 28.20 0.93 -12.88
N LEU A 91 27.72 0.93 -11.64
CA LEU A 91 28.57 0.77 -10.45
C LEU A 91 29.31 -0.57 -10.45
N LYS A 92 28.66 -1.67 -10.85
CA LYS A 92 29.32 -2.98 -11.01
C LYS A 92 30.42 -2.94 -12.06
N ILE A 93 30.19 -2.26 -13.19
CA ILE A 93 31.19 -2.10 -14.25
C ILE A 93 32.38 -1.25 -13.74
N GLN A 94 32.11 -0.17 -13.00
CA GLN A 94 33.17 0.66 -12.42
C GLN A 94 34.01 -0.11 -11.38
N LEU A 95 33.36 -0.87 -10.49
CA LEU A 95 34.03 -1.73 -9.51
C LEU A 95 34.88 -2.81 -10.20
N SER A 96 34.35 -3.45 -11.22
CA SER A 96 35.07 -4.44 -12.03
C SER A 96 36.31 -3.84 -12.71
N LYS A 97 36.20 -2.63 -13.27
CA LYS A 97 37.35 -1.92 -13.87
C LYS A 97 38.38 -1.50 -12.83
N LYS A 98 37.96 -1.08 -11.64
CA LYS A 98 38.86 -0.65 -10.55
C LYS A 98 39.64 -1.85 -9.97
N SER A 99 39.00 -3.01 -9.87
CA SER A 99 39.60 -4.29 -9.43
C SER A 99 40.68 -4.84 -10.36
N ILE A 100 40.77 -4.38 -11.61
CA ILE A 100 41.76 -4.86 -12.60
C ILE A 100 43.00 -3.94 -12.61
N LEU A 101 42.93 -2.76 -12.00
CA LEU A 101 44.02 -1.77 -11.96
C LEU A 101 44.87 -1.79 -10.68
N GLU A 102 44.50 -2.61 -9.68
CA GLU A 102 45.29 -2.90 -8.46
C GLU A 102 46.01 -4.25 -8.58
#